data_AF-A0A535S8Q9-F1
#
_entry.id   AF-A0A535S8Q9-F1
#
_cell.length_a   1.000
_cell.length_b   1.000
_cell.length_c   1.000
_cell.angle_alpha   90.00
_cell.angle_beta   90.00
_cell.angle_gamma   90.00
#
_symmetry.space_group_name_H-M   'P 1'
#
loop_
_entity.id
_entity.type
_entity.pdbx_description
1 polymer ?
#
loop_
_entity_poly.entity_id
_entity_poly.type
_entity_poly.pdbx_seq_one_letter_code
_entity_poly.pdbx_strand_id
1 'polypeptide(L)'
;MSSVAYLSEQLSRVLEERANEIARETGCVQRQRKFSGASLLQTWVFGWQQHPEASLEQLASVAQLHDVEVTDTAVHHRFTPQAAQFLHRVLEEACSLVVQAAQDVPVALLRRFSAV
;
A
#
# COMPACT_ATOMS: atom_id res chain seq x y z
N MET A 1 22.02 -6.35 -1.72
CA MET A 1 21.81 -6.94 -0.39
C MET A 1 20.33 -6.86 -0.09
N SER A 2 19.58 -7.96 -0.17
CA SER A 2 18.15 -7.95 0.18
C SER A 2 18.04 -8.16 1.68
N SER A 3 17.97 -7.06 2.42
CA SER A 3 17.78 -7.01 3.87
C SER A 3 16.43 -6.41 4.19
N VAL A 4 16.05 -6.40 5.48
CA VAL A 4 14.87 -5.66 5.95
C VAL A 4 14.89 -4.19 5.50
N ALA A 5 16.09 -3.57 5.42
CA ALA A 5 16.25 -2.22 4.91
C ALA A 5 15.90 -2.10 3.42
N TYR A 6 16.34 -3.04 2.58
CA TYR A 6 15.95 -3.08 1.16
C TYR A 6 14.45 -3.23 0.99
N LEU A 7 13.83 -4.16 1.74
CA LEU A 7 12.39 -4.34 1.70
C LEU A 7 11.64 -3.07 2.14
N SER A 8 12.10 -2.40 3.20
CA SER A 8 11.53 -1.14 3.65
C SER A 8 11.59 -0.08 2.56
N GLU A 9 12.72 0.06 1.88
CA GLU A 9 12.90 1.02 0.78
C GLU A 9 11.97 0.71 -0.39
N GLN A 10 11.86 -0.56 -0.80
CA GLN A 10 10.96 -0.96 -1.88
C GLN A 10 9.49 -0.74 -1.52
N LEU A 11 9.08 -1.08 -0.30
CA LEU A 11 7.71 -0.85 0.15
C LEU A 11 7.39 0.64 0.26
N SER A 12 8.30 1.48 0.77
CA SER A 12 8.15 2.93 0.75
C SER A 12 7.95 3.44 -0.68
N ARG A 13 8.78 3.01 -1.62
CA ARG A 13 8.63 3.39 -3.03
C ARG A 13 7.27 2.99 -3.62
N VAL A 14 6.77 1.79 -3.31
CA VAL A 14 5.46 1.33 -3.77
C VAL A 14 4.32 2.13 -3.14
N LEU A 15 4.35 2.34 -1.82
CA LEU A 15 3.30 3.02 -1.06
C LEU A 15 3.28 4.54 -1.26
N GLU A 16 4.36 5.11 -1.82
CA GLU A 16 4.52 6.56 -2.05
C GLU A 16 4.57 6.90 -3.55
N GLU A 17 5.75 6.75 -4.17
CA GLU A 17 5.99 7.18 -5.55
C GLU A 17 5.11 6.42 -6.55
N ARG A 18 5.16 5.09 -6.50
CA ARG A 18 4.50 4.24 -7.48
C ARG A 18 2.98 4.28 -7.33
N ALA A 19 2.47 4.43 -6.10
CA ALA A 19 1.06 4.66 -5.83
C ALA A 19 0.53 5.91 -6.54
N ASN A 20 1.29 7.02 -6.54
CA ASN A 20 0.86 8.24 -7.23
C ASN A 20 0.78 8.07 -8.75
N GLU A 21 1.70 7.32 -9.32
CA GLU A 21 1.75 7.07 -10.76
C GLU A 21 0.62 6.12 -11.19
N ILE A 22 0.43 4.99 -10.48
CA ILE A 22 -0.66 4.03 -10.76
C ILE A 22 -2.03 4.69 -10.57
N ALA A 23 -2.20 5.56 -9.58
CA ALA A 23 -3.47 6.27 -9.37
C ALA A 23 -3.87 7.15 -10.57
N ARG A 24 -2.88 7.71 -11.29
CA ARG A 24 -3.14 8.46 -12.54
C ARG A 24 -3.44 7.52 -13.70
N GLU A 25 -2.66 6.45 -13.85
CA GLU A 25 -2.83 5.46 -14.93
C GLU A 25 -4.19 4.77 -14.89
N THR A 26 -4.69 4.47 -13.69
CA THR A 26 -6.00 3.83 -13.48
C THR A 26 -7.15 4.83 -13.44
N GLY A 27 -6.87 6.14 -13.50
CA GLY A 27 -7.88 7.19 -13.39
C GLY A 27 -8.50 7.32 -11.99
N CYS A 28 -7.96 6.65 -10.96
CA CYS A 28 -8.36 6.82 -9.57
C CYS A 28 -8.15 8.28 -9.09
N VAL A 29 -7.08 8.92 -9.58
CA VAL A 29 -6.79 10.35 -9.40
C VAL A 29 -6.59 10.98 -10.77
N GLN A 30 -7.62 11.65 -11.28
CA GLN A 30 -7.53 12.42 -12.54
C GLN A 30 -7.02 13.85 -12.31
N ARG A 31 -7.50 14.46 -11.21
CA ARG A 31 -6.99 15.73 -10.69
C ARG A 31 -6.71 15.57 -9.21
N GLN A 32 -5.49 15.85 -8.81
CA GLN A 32 -5.14 15.87 -7.40
C GLN A 32 -5.83 17.05 -6.71
N ARG A 33 -6.69 16.73 -5.74
CA ARG A 33 -7.31 17.71 -4.83
C ARG A 33 -6.79 17.44 -3.43
N LYS A 34 -7.61 16.79 -2.59
CA LYS A 34 -7.25 16.38 -1.23
C LYS A 34 -6.40 15.11 -1.22
N PHE A 35 -6.82 14.08 -1.96
CA PHE A 35 -6.09 12.82 -2.06
C PHE A 35 -5.07 12.82 -3.20
N SER A 36 -3.87 12.36 -2.88
CA SER A 36 -2.91 11.78 -3.83
C SER A 36 -3.16 10.27 -3.94
N GLY A 37 -2.43 9.57 -4.82
CA GLY A 37 -2.48 8.11 -4.87
C GLY A 37 -1.91 7.49 -3.59
N ALA A 38 -0.76 8.01 -3.14
CA ALA A 38 -0.09 7.59 -1.92
C ALA A 38 -0.95 7.79 -0.67
N SER A 39 -1.45 9.00 -0.44
CA SER A 39 -2.22 9.30 0.77
C SER A 39 -3.53 8.52 0.83
N LEU A 40 -4.17 8.27 -0.32
CA LEU A 40 -5.37 7.42 -0.37
C LEU A 40 -5.05 5.96 -0.07
N LEU A 41 -4.00 5.41 -0.68
CA LEU A 41 -3.57 4.04 -0.46
C LEU A 41 -3.21 3.82 1.01
N GLN A 42 -2.40 4.69 1.59
CA GLN A 42 -1.97 4.59 2.99
C GLN A 42 -3.15 4.74 3.95
N THR A 43 -4.13 5.60 3.63
CA THR A 43 -5.38 5.71 4.40
C THR A 43 -6.11 4.36 4.49
N TRP A 44 -6.24 3.66 3.36
CA TRP A 44 -6.91 2.35 3.32
C TRP A 44 -6.09 1.24 3.95
N VAL A 45 -4.83 1.11 3.55
CA VAL A 45 -3.94 0.04 4.01
C VAL A 45 -3.74 0.16 5.52
N PHE A 46 -3.34 1.32 6.02
CA PHE A 46 -3.07 1.49 7.45
C PHE A 46 -4.35 1.59 8.27
N GLY A 47 -5.43 2.16 7.72
CA GLY A 47 -6.72 2.18 8.39
C GLY A 47 -7.27 0.78 8.64
N TRP A 48 -7.28 -0.08 7.63
CA TRP A 48 -7.74 -1.46 7.79
C TRP A 48 -6.74 -2.37 8.51
N GLN A 49 -5.44 -2.07 8.43
CA GLN A 49 -4.43 -2.76 9.23
C GLN A 49 -4.61 -2.51 10.73
N GLN A 50 -4.93 -1.27 11.12
CA GLN A 50 -5.17 -0.91 12.52
C GLN A 50 -6.55 -1.36 12.99
N HIS A 51 -7.57 -1.21 12.15
CA HIS A 51 -8.96 -1.52 12.44
C HIS A 51 -9.59 -2.28 11.25
N PRO A 52 -9.67 -3.62 11.30
CA PRO A 52 -10.20 -4.42 10.18
C PRO A 52 -11.62 -4.04 9.75
N GLU A 53 -12.42 -3.50 10.67
CA GLU A 53 -13.78 -3.02 10.43
C GLU A 53 -13.87 -1.48 10.50
N ALA A 54 -12.80 -0.77 10.10
CA ALA A 54 -12.72 0.68 10.16
C ALA A 54 -13.96 1.35 9.52
N SER A 55 -14.64 2.21 10.28
CA SER A 55 -15.70 3.06 9.76
C SER A 55 -15.13 4.13 8.81
N LEU A 56 -16.00 4.76 8.01
CA LEU A 56 -15.59 5.87 7.14
C LEU A 56 -15.01 7.06 7.92
N GLU A 57 -15.51 7.30 9.14
CA GLU A 57 -15.01 8.34 10.04
C GLU A 57 -13.60 7.99 10.56
N GLN A 58 -13.36 6.72 10.87
CA GLN A 58 -12.03 6.25 11.24
C GLN A 58 -11.05 6.37 10.07
N LEU A 59 -11.46 5.99 8.85
CA LEU A 59 -10.64 6.18 7.65
C LEU A 59 -10.36 7.67 7.38
N ALA A 60 -11.33 8.57 7.58
CA ALA A 60 -11.09 10.01 7.47
C ALA A 60 -10.09 10.51 8.52
N SER A 61 -10.13 9.95 9.73
CA SER A 61 -9.15 10.25 10.80
C SER A 61 -7.74 9.77 10.42
N VAL A 62 -7.61 8.60 9.79
CA VAL A 62 -6.33 8.11 9.28
C VAL A 62 -5.81 8.99 8.15
N ALA A 63 -6.69 9.46 7.25
CA ALA A 63 -6.30 10.42 6.21
C ALA A 63 -5.71 11.71 6.78
N GLN A 64 -6.23 12.17 7.94
CA GLN A 64 -5.70 13.34 8.63
C GLN A 64 -4.27 13.13 9.16
N LEU A 65 -3.88 11.90 9.51
CA LEU A 65 -2.48 11.56 9.87
C LEU A 65 -1.51 11.74 8.69
N HIS A 66 -2.04 11.77 7.46
CA HIS A 66 -1.30 12.04 6.22
C HIS A 66 -1.56 13.46 5.69
N ASP A 67 -1.94 14.40 6.55
CA ASP A 67 -2.26 15.81 6.23
C ASP A 67 -3.42 15.97 5.22
N VAL A 68 -4.31 14.97 5.12
CA VAL A 68 -5.48 15.01 4.25
C VAL A 68 -6.75 15.23 5.08
N GLU A 69 -7.18 16.49 5.18
CA GLU A 69 -8.46 16.84 5.80
C GLU A 69 -9.64 16.58 4.87
N VAL A 70 -10.42 15.56 5.19
CA VAL A 70 -11.60 15.09 4.44
C VAL A 70 -12.72 14.65 5.37
N THR A 71 -13.95 14.61 4.85
CA THR A 71 -15.10 14.02 5.54
C THR A 71 -15.21 12.53 5.23
N ASP A 72 -15.97 11.80 6.06
CA ASP A 72 -16.40 10.42 5.83
C ASP A 72 -17.02 10.21 4.43
N THR A 73 -17.83 11.17 3.99
CA THR A 73 -18.51 11.20 2.69
C THR A 73 -17.49 11.32 1.56
N ALA A 74 -16.45 12.16 1.75
CA ALA A 74 -15.37 12.29 0.78
C ALA A 74 -14.55 11.00 0.67
N VAL A 75 -14.37 10.25 1.76
CA VAL A 75 -13.77 8.90 1.73
C VAL A 75 -14.67 7.92 0.98
N HIS A 76 -15.97 7.89 1.29
CA HIS A 76 -16.94 7.03 0.63
C HIS A 76 -16.96 7.21 -0.90
N HIS A 77 -16.87 8.46 -1.38
CA HIS A 77 -16.79 8.77 -2.81
C HIS A 77 -15.53 8.22 -3.52
N ARG A 78 -14.51 7.77 -2.79
CA ARG A 78 -13.33 7.13 -3.37
C ARG A 78 -13.56 5.64 -3.68
N PHE A 79 -14.64 5.04 -3.18
CA PHE A 79 -15.00 3.65 -3.49
C PHE A 79 -15.63 3.55 -4.88
N THR A 80 -14.74 3.44 -5.87
CA THR A 80 -15.07 3.46 -7.30
C THR A 80 -14.39 2.26 -8.00
N PRO A 81 -14.87 1.85 -9.19
CA PRO A 81 -14.20 0.82 -9.97
C PRO A 81 -12.71 1.14 -10.26
N GLN A 82 -12.40 2.41 -10.52
CA GLN A 82 -11.04 2.89 -10.76
C GLN A 82 -10.16 2.76 -9.52
N ALA A 83 -10.71 2.98 -8.33
CA ALA A 83 -10.01 2.73 -7.08
C ALA A 83 -9.73 1.24 -6.82
N ALA A 84 -10.67 0.35 -7.18
CA ALA A 84 -10.43 -1.08 -7.10
C ALA A 84 -9.31 -1.52 -8.07
N GLN A 85 -9.32 -0.99 -9.30
CA GLN A 85 -8.25 -1.24 -10.27
C GLN A 85 -6.91 -0.67 -9.79
N PHE A 86 -6.91 0.52 -9.17
CA PHE A 86 -5.74 1.10 -8.52
C PHE A 86 -5.14 0.16 -7.47
N LEU A 87 -5.96 -0.31 -6.52
CA LEU A 87 -5.50 -1.24 -5.48
C LEU A 87 -4.96 -2.54 -6.05
N HIS A 88 -5.61 -3.11 -7.07
CA HIS A 88 -5.14 -4.31 -7.74
C HIS A 88 -3.76 -4.12 -8.38
N ARG A 89 -3.56 -3.02 -9.12
CA ARG A 89 -2.27 -2.71 -9.77
C ARG A 89 -1.16 -2.45 -8.75
N VAL A 90 -1.47 -1.79 -7.63
CA VAL A 90 -0.50 -1.60 -6.53
C VAL A 90 -0.12 -2.94 -5.91
N LEU A 91 -1.08 -3.84 -5.71
CA LEU A 91 -0.81 -5.18 -5.18
C LEU A 91 0.07 -5.99 -6.13
N GLU A 92 -0.20 -5.94 -7.44
CA GLU A 92 0.66 -6.57 -8.46
C GLU A 92 2.10 -6.05 -8.38
N GLU A 93 2.27 -4.73 -8.26
CA GLU A 93 3.59 -4.11 -8.12
C GLU A 93 4.31 -4.59 -6.86
N ALA A 94 3.62 -4.61 -5.71
CA ALA A 94 4.17 -5.09 -4.44
C ALA A 94 4.56 -6.58 -4.52
N CYS A 95 3.72 -7.41 -5.12
CA CYS A 95 3.97 -8.84 -5.30
C CYS A 95 5.10 -9.13 -6.30
N SER A 96 5.41 -8.20 -7.21
CA SER A 96 6.53 -8.32 -8.13
C SER A 96 7.89 -8.08 -7.46
N LEU A 97 7.91 -7.57 -6.22
CA LEU A 97 9.14 -7.36 -5.45
C LEU A 97 9.77 -8.70 -5.07
N VAL A 98 10.89 -9.00 -5.72
CA VAL A 98 11.67 -10.20 -5.46
C VAL A 98 12.59 -9.99 -4.26
N VAL A 99 12.44 -10.85 -3.24
CA VAL A 99 13.34 -10.90 -2.08
C VAL A 99 14.20 -12.16 -2.18
N GLN A 100 15.49 -11.98 -2.48
CA GLN A 100 16.44 -13.07 -2.61
C GLN A 100 17.58 -12.94 -1.61
N ALA A 101 18.07 -14.06 -1.07
CA ALA A 101 19.24 -14.04 -0.22
C ALA A 101 20.45 -13.50 -1.00
N ALA A 102 21.28 -12.67 -0.35
CA ALA A 102 22.48 -12.11 -0.99
C ALA A 102 23.56 -13.16 -1.25
N GLN A 103 23.45 -14.34 -0.64
CA GLN A 103 24.36 -15.47 -0.76
C GLN A 103 23.54 -16.75 -0.78
N ASP A 104 24.06 -17.77 -1.47
CA ASP A 104 23.49 -19.12 -1.40
C ASP A 104 23.59 -19.65 0.03
N VAL A 105 22.45 -19.73 0.70
CA VAL A 105 22.36 -20.32 2.03
C VAL A 105 22.08 -21.82 1.85
N PRO A 106 22.88 -22.71 2.47
CA PRO A 106 22.61 -24.14 2.39
C PRO A 106 21.20 -24.43 2.94
N VAL A 107 20.27 -24.83 2.06
CA VAL A 107 18.90 -25.23 2.46
C VAL A 107 18.91 -26.34 3.52
N ALA A 108 19.99 -27.10 3.61
CA ALA A 108 20.25 -28.05 4.69
C ALA A 108 20.14 -27.45 6.11
N LEU A 109 20.46 -26.16 6.29
CA LEU A 109 20.24 -25.45 7.56
C LEU A 109 18.76 -25.34 7.92
N LEU A 110 17.88 -25.19 6.93
CA LEU A 110 16.43 -25.08 7.12
C LEU A 110 15.77 -26.42 7.40
N ARG A 111 16.38 -27.54 6.97
CA ARG A 111 15.87 -28.91 7.21
C ARG A 111 15.71 -29.29 8.70
N ARG A 112 16.29 -28.51 9.63
CA ARG A 112 16.09 -28.68 11.07
C ARG A 112 14.71 -28.18 11.55
N PHE A 113 14.05 -27.34 10.76
CA PHE A 113 12.72 -26.83 11.04
C PHE A 113 11.72 -27.70 10.29
N SER A 114 11.01 -28.57 11.01
CA SER A 114 10.07 -29.54 10.42
C SER A 114 8.82 -28.92 9.78
N ALA A 115 8.66 -27.60 9.87
CA ALA A 115 7.53 -26.84 9.34
C ALA A 115 7.94 -25.83 8.24
N VAL A 116 9.18 -25.88 7.75
CA VAL A 116 9.74 -25.02 6.70
C VAL A 116 10.33 -25.88 5.59
#